data_AF-A0A1B1VVV1-F1
#
_entry.id   AF-A0A1B1VVV1-F1
#
_cell.length_a   1.000
_cell.length_b   1.000
_cell.length_c   1.000
_cell.angle_alpha   90.00
_cell.angle_beta   90.00
_cell.angle_gamma   90.00
#
_symmetry.space_group_name_H-M   'P 1'
#
loop_
_entity.id
_entity.type
_entity.pdbx_description
1 polymer ?
#
loop_
_entity_poly.entity_id
_entity_poly.type
_entity_poly.pdbx_seq_one_letter_code
_entity_poly.pdbx_strand_id
1 'polypeptide(L)'
;SYRVFAPLFDLIIEDYHGGFKPTDHHPPLNWGDYESLVDLDPERKYIVSTRVRVGRSLEGFPFNPCLTEKQYKEIECKMVKILTSLEGDLEGKFHPLTGMTKDVQQQLIDDHFLFKEGDRFLQSANSCRFWPTGRGIYFNNSKTFLVWVNEEDHLRLISMQQGGHLGEVYKRLVLAVSEIEKKVKFSHSDRF
;
A
#
# COMPACT_ATOMS: atom_id res chain seq x y z
N SER A 1 13.04 7.76 14.13
CA SER A 1 13.78 6.49 14.19
C SER A 1 14.91 6.43 13.18
N TYR A 2 14.65 6.54 11.88
CA TYR A 2 15.69 6.43 10.84
C TYR A 2 16.93 7.33 11.04
N ARG A 3 16.78 8.56 11.54
CA ARG A 3 17.93 9.44 11.87
C ARG A 3 18.57 9.14 13.23
N VAL A 4 17.77 8.99 14.28
CA VAL A 4 18.26 8.78 15.66
C VAL A 4 19.04 7.48 15.80
N PHE A 5 18.60 6.44 15.09
CA PHE A 5 19.24 5.11 15.08
C PHE A 5 19.94 4.85 13.73
N ALA A 6 20.39 5.90 13.04
CA ALA A 6 21.09 5.81 11.77
C ALA A 6 22.29 4.84 11.78
N PRO A 7 23.12 4.76 12.86
CA PRO A 7 24.22 3.79 12.90
C PRO A 7 23.80 2.32 12.73
N LEU A 8 22.54 1.99 13.03
CA LEU A 8 21.96 0.67 12.77
C LEU A 8 21.24 0.64 11.42
N PHE A 9 20.34 1.58 11.17
CA PHE A 9 19.49 1.56 9.97
C PHE A 9 20.28 1.76 8.68
N ASP A 10 21.30 2.61 8.66
CA ASP A 10 22.08 2.87 7.45
C ASP A 10 22.79 1.60 6.96
N LEU A 11 23.36 0.81 7.89
CA LEU A 11 24.01 -0.45 7.55
C LEU A 11 23.01 -1.48 6.98
N ILE A 12 21.82 -1.56 7.58
CA ILE A 12 20.78 -2.50 7.12
C ILE A 12 20.22 -2.07 5.76
N ILE A 13 20.00 -0.76 5.56
CA ILE A 13 19.48 -0.20 4.31
C ILE A 13 20.50 -0.43 3.19
N GLU A 14 21.78 -0.13 3.42
CA GLU A 14 22.84 -0.34 2.44
C GLU A 14 22.96 -1.81 2.04
N ASP A 15 22.96 -2.73 3.01
CA ASP A 15 23.02 -4.18 2.76
C ASP A 15 21.78 -4.67 1.98
N TYR A 16 20.58 -4.39 2.48
CA TYR A 16 19.33 -4.87 1.89
C TYR A 16 19.10 -4.35 0.46
N HIS A 17 19.44 -3.08 0.19
CA HIS A 17 19.25 -2.47 -1.13
C HIS A 17 20.44 -2.66 -2.08
N GLY A 18 21.48 -3.41 -1.68
CA GLY A 18 22.63 -3.68 -2.54
C GLY A 18 23.48 -2.45 -2.86
N GLY A 19 23.54 -1.51 -1.92
CA GLY A 19 24.25 -0.23 -2.05
C GLY A 19 23.33 0.97 -1.85
N PHE A 20 23.54 1.71 -0.75
CA PHE A 20 22.92 3.01 -0.46
C PHE A 20 23.67 3.68 0.70
N LYS A 21 24.75 4.40 0.38
CA LYS A 21 25.65 4.95 1.38
C LYS A 21 24.97 6.04 2.22
N PRO A 22 25.52 6.38 3.40
CA PRO A 22 25.03 7.51 4.20
C PRO A 22 24.94 8.86 3.46
N THR A 23 25.75 9.03 2.41
CA THR A 23 25.79 10.20 1.53
C THR A 23 24.85 10.14 0.34
N ASP A 24 24.24 8.99 0.07
CA ASP A 24 23.37 8.80 -1.08
C ASP A 24 21.95 9.31 -0.77
N HIS A 25 21.24 9.69 -1.82
CA HIS A 25 19.87 10.19 -1.76
C HIS A 25 19.00 9.42 -2.74
N HIS A 26 17.80 9.01 -2.30
CA HIS A 26 16.81 8.45 -3.19
C HIS A 26 16.44 9.50 -4.27
N PRO A 27 16.40 9.13 -5.56
CA PRO A 27 16.08 10.09 -6.61
C PRO A 27 14.63 10.61 -6.49
N PRO A 28 14.33 11.77 -7.10
CA PRO A 28 12.95 12.24 -7.21
C PRO A 28 12.04 11.19 -7.88
N LEU A 29 10.78 11.15 -7.47
CA LEU A 29 9.78 10.25 -8.06
C LEU A 29 9.69 10.46 -9.58
N ASN A 30 9.87 9.38 -10.33
CA ASN A 30 9.68 9.35 -11.77
C ASN A 30 9.01 8.02 -12.15
N TRP A 31 7.79 8.09 -12.68
CA TRP A 31 7.05 6.92 -13.13
C TRP A 31 7.52 6.38 -14.49
N GLY A 32 8.39 7.12 -15.19
CA GLY A 32 8.85 6.77 -16.53
C GLY A 32 7.73 6.80 -17.57
N ASP A 33 8.01 6.22 -18.73
CA ASP A 33 7.03 6.01 -19.80
C ASP A 33 6.37 4.64 -19.64
N TYR A 34 5.21 4.62 -18.98
CA TYR A 34 4.47 3.38 -18.76
C TYR A 34 3.80 2.83 -20.03
N GLU A 35 3.71 3.60 -21.11
CA GLU A 35 3.22 3.09 -22.41
C GLU A 35 4.26 2.18 -23.09
N SER A 36 5.53 2.27 -22.68
CA SER A 36 6.60 1.37 -23.15
C SER A 36 6.55 -0.03 -22.52
N LEU A 37 5.73 -0.24 -21.49
CA LEU A 37 5.62 -1.51 -20.78
C LEU A 37 4.69 -2.47 -21.53
N VAL A 38 5.22 -3.65 -21.88
CA VAL A 38 4.52 -4.64 -22.71
C VAL A 38 3.79 -5.71 -21.89
N ASP A 39 2.98 -6.53 -22.57
CA ASP A 39 2.53 -7.80 -22.02
C ASP A 39 3.72 -8.77 -21.89
N LEU A 40 3.97 -9.20 -20.66
CA LEU A 40 5.08 -10.07 -20.30
C LEU A 40 4.87 -11.53 -20.74
N ASP A 41 3.62 -11.93 -21.03
CA ASP A 41 3.28 -13.27 -21.51
C ASP A 41 2.09 -13.22 -22.48
N PRO A 42 2.31 -12.73 -23.72
CA PRO A 42 1.23 -12.57 -24.70
C PRO A 42 0.53 -13.88 -25.07
N GLU A 43 1.22 -15.01 -24.95
CA GLU A 43 0.68 -16.35 -25.23
C GLU A 43 -0.06 -16.97 -24.03
N ARG A 44 -0.04 -16.32 -22.86
CA ARG A 44 -0.69 -16.75 -21.61
C ARG A 44 -0.32 -18.17 -21.17
N LYS A 45 0.96 -18.52 -21.30
CA LYS A 45 1.48 -19.86 -20.97
C LYS A 45 2.04 -19.97 -19.55
N TYR A 46 2.44 -18.85 -18.95
CA TYR A 46 3.26 -18.82 -17.75
C TYR A 46 2.68 -17.92 -16.65
N ILE A 47 2.24 -16.70 -17.00
CA ILE A 47 1.85 -15.70 -16.02
C ILE A 47 0.37 -15.84 -15.70
N VAL A 48 0.08 -16.21 -14.44
CA VAL A 48 -1.30 -16.28 -13.93
C VAL A 48 -1.86 -14.88 -13.73
N SER A 49 -1.16 -14.02 -12.97
CA SER A 49 -1.59 -12.65 -12.70
C SER A 49 -0.39 -11.73 -12.49
N THR A 50 -0.63 -10.43 -12.71
CA THR A 50 0.36 -9.37 -12.53
C THR A 50 -0.14 -8.38 -11.49
N ARG A 51 0.77 -7.93 -10.60
CA ARG A 51 0.44 -7.03 -9.49
C ARG A 51 1.59 -6.07 -9.19
N VAL A 52 1.27 -4.79 -9.05
CA VAL A 52 2.20 -3.75 -8.60
C VAL A 52 1.61 -3.09 -7.36
N ARG A 53 2.45 -2.83 -6.35
CA ARG A 53 2.04 -2.16 -5.11
C ARG A 53 3.04 -1.09 -4.68
N VAL A 54 2.54 -0.06 -4.01
CA VAL A 54 3.36 0.96 -3.32
C VAL A 54 2.85 1.19 -1.90
N GLY A 55 3.75 1.55 -1.00
CA GLY A 55 3.42 2.02 0.35
C GLY A 55 3.39 3.54 0.42
N ARG A 56 2.52 4.07 1.27
CA ARG A 56 2.50 5.50 1.63
C ARG A 56 2.22 5.68 3.12
N SER A 57 2.94 6.62 3.73
CA SER A 57 2.72 7.05 5.09
C SER A 57 2.13 8.46 5.09
N LEU A 58 0.99 8.63 5.76
CA LEU A 58 0.34 9.93 5.94
C LEU A 58 1.17 10.88 6.80
N GLU A 59 1.37 12.10 6.31
CA GLU A 59 2.02 13.17 7.07
C GLU A 59 1.22 13.50 8.34
N GLY A 60 1.91 13.70 9.46
CA GLY A 60 1.31 13.99 10.76
C GLY A 60 0.94 12.75 11.60
N PHE A 61 1.09 11.55 11.04
CA PHE A 61 0.88 10.29 11.76
C PHE A 61 2.21 9.52 11.90
N PRO A 62 2.56 9.02 13.09
CA PRO A 62 3.71 8.13 13.25
C PRO A 62 3.35 6.71 12.79
N PHE A 63 4.36 5.84 12.62
CA PHE A 63 4.11 4.42 12.33
C PHE A 63 3.35 3.69 13.44
N ASN A 64 2.81 2.52 13.11
CA ASN A 64 1.96 1.67 13.95
C ASN A 64 2.38 1.51 15.43
N PRO A 65 3.66 1.33 15.78
CA PRO A 65 4.08 1.17 17.18
C PRO A 65 3.80 2.39 18.05
N CYS A 66 3.61 3.56 17.44
CA CYS A 66 3.35 4.83 18.12
C CYS A 66 1.93 5.36 17.91
N LEU A 67 1.12 4.73 17.06
CA LEU A 67 -0.28 5.13 16.84
C LEU A 67 -1.15 4.85 18.07
N THR A 68 -2.05 5.77 18.40
CA THR A 68 -3.13 5.52 19.35
C THR A 68 -4.35 4.93 18.64
N GLU A 69 -5.25 4.27 19.38
CA GLU A 69 -6.51 3.75 18.82
C GLU A 69 -7.31 4.86 18.11
N LYS A 70 -7.33 6.07 18.67
CA LYS A 70 -8.00 7.24 18.07
C LYS A 70 -7.37 7.60 16.72
N GLN A 71 -6.04 7.58 16.61
CA GLN A 71 -5.36 7.89 15.35
C GLN A 71 -5.62 6.83 14.27
N TYR A 72 -5.74 5.55 14.63
CA TYR A 72 -6.18 4.51 13.68
C TYR A 72 -7.56 4.85 13.09
N LYS A 73 -8.53 5.22 13.92
CA LYS A 73 -9.88 5.65 13.48
C LYS A 73 -9.84 6.94 12.65
N GLU A 74 -8.96 7.88 13.02
CA GLU A 74 -8.81 9.14 12.29
C GLU A 74 -8.26 8.92 10.87
N ILE A 75 -7.21 8.09 10.74
CA ILE A 75 -6.68 7.68 9.45
C ILE A 75 -7.76 6.98 8.63
N GLU A 76 -8.46 5.99 9.20
CA GLU A 76 -9.55 5.29 8.51
C GLU A 76 -10.61 6.28 8.00
N CYS A 77 -11.13 7.15 8.87
CA CYS A 77 -12.17 8.12 8.52
C CYS A 77 -11.71 9.06 7.40
N LYS A 78 -10.46 9.53 7.46
CA LYS A 78 -9.86 10.38 6.43
C LYS A 78 -9.77 9.64 5.10
N MET A 79 -9.30 8.41 5.12
CA MET A 79 -9.09 7.62 3.91
C MET A 79 -10.39 7.12 3.29
N VAL A 80 -11.41 6.78 4.08
CA VAL A 80 -12.75 6.47 3.56
C VAL A 80 -13.25 7.63 2.69
N LYS A 81 -13.22 8.86 3.21
CA LYS A 81 -13.69 10.05 2.47
C LYS A 81 -12.95 10.26 1.15
N ILE A 82 -11.63 10.06 1.15
CA ILE A 82 -10.81 10.24 -0.05
C ILE A 82 -11.09 9.12 -1.06
N LEU A 83 -11.07 7.86 -0.62
CA LEU A 83 -11.19 6.69 -1.50
C LEU A 83 -12.60 6.56 -2.09
N THR A 84 -13.65 6.90 -1.34
CA THR A 84 -15.02 6.92 -1.87
C THR A 84 -15.32 8.12 -2.77
N SER A 85 -14.36 9.04 -2.94
CA SER A 85 -14.44 10.16 -3.89
C SER A 85 -13.66 9.91 -5.18
N LEU A 86 -13.12 8.69 -5.36
CA LEU A 86 -12.49 8.27 -6.62
C LEU A 86 -13.59 7.93 -7.62
N GLU A 87 -13.35 8.27 -8.89
CA GLU A 87 -14.32 8.15 -9.97
C GLU A 87 -13.74 7.28 -11.12
N GLY A 88 -14.59 6.95 -12.10
CA GLY A 88 -14.19 6.18 -13.27
C GLY A 88 -13.74 4.76 -12.92
N ASP A 89 -12.65 4.28 -13.52
CA ASP A 89 -12.11 2.93 -13.25
C ASP A 89 -11.64 2.75 -11.80
N LEU A 90 -11.45 3.84 -11.06
CA LEU A 90 -11.04 3.79 -9.66
C LEU A 90 -12.23 3.78 -8.70
N GLU A 91 -13.46 4.00 -9.15
CA GLU A 91 -14.66 4.02 -8.31
C GLU A 91 -14.88 2.68 -7.60
N GLY A 92 -15.17 2.73 -6.31
CA GLY A 92 -15.16 1.56 -5.45
C GLY A 92 -15.76 1.79 -4.07
N LYS A 93 -15.63 0.77 -3.23
CA LYS A 93 -16.19 0.75 -1.87
C LYS A 93 -15.12 0.44 -0.85
N PHE A 94 -15.26 1.08 0.31
CA PHE A 94 -14.46 0.79 1.49
C PHE A 94 -15.17 -0.24 2.36
N HIS A 95 -14.42 -1.24 2.80
CA HIS A 95 -14.88 -2.34 3.64
C HIS A 95 -14.05 -2.33 4.93
N PRO A 96 -14.59 -1.80 6.04
CA PRO A 96 -13.91 -1.84 7.33
C PRO A 96 -13.77 -3.30 7.77
N LEU A 97 -12.63 -3.65 8.38
CA LEU A 97 -12.47 -4.96 9.01
C LEU A 97 -13.31 -5.07 10.28
N THR A 98 -13.57 -3.95 10.96
CA THR A 98 -14.48 -3.91 12.11
C THR A 98 -15.89 -4.23 11.63
N GLY A 99 -16.45 -5.35 12.11
CA GLY A 99 -17.78 -5.83 11.72
C GLY A 99 -17.80 -6.69 10.45
N MET A 100 -16.65 -6.94 9.81
CA MET A 100 -16.55 -7.90 8.70
C MET A 100 -16.73 -9.34 9.24
N THR A 101 -17.60 -10.12 8.59
CA THR A 101 -17.77 -11.54 8.95
C THR A 101 -16.53 -12.34 8.57
N LYS A 102 -16.28 -13.45 9.29
CA LYS A 102 -15.11 -14.30 9.02
C LYS A 102 -15.14 -14.94 7.64
N ASP A 103 -16.33 -15.28 7.13
CA ASP A 103 -16.47 -15.84 5.77
C ASP A 103 -16.07 -14.83 4.70
N VAL A 104 -16.50 -13.56 4.84
CA VAL A 104 -16.11 -12.49 3.91
C VAL A 104 -14.62 -12.20 4.02
N GLN A 105 -14.08 -12.15 5.25
CA GLN A 105 -12.65 -11.95 5.48
C GLN A 105 -11.82 -13.05 4.82
N GLN A 106 -12.23 -14.32 4.99
CA GLN A 106 -11.54 -15.47 4.41
C GLN A 106 -11.62 -15.47 2.88
N GLN A 107 -12.80 -15.19 2.30
CA GLN A 107 -12.93 -15.10 0.85
C GLN A 107 -12.01 -14.02 0.26
N LEU A 108 -11.88 -12.86 0.92
CA LEU A 108 -10.96 -11.81 0.46
C LEU A 108 -9.49 -12.21 0.59
N ILE A 109 -9.13 -13.04 1.57
CA ILE A 109 -7.77 -13.61 1.69
C ILE A 109 -7.52 -14.63 0.58
N ASP A 110 -8.49 -15.51 0.32
CA ASP A 110 -8.40 -16.57 -0.69
C ASP A 110 -8.35 -16.00 -2.11
N ASP A 111 -9.07 -14.90 -2.36
CA ASP A 111 -9.01 -14.14 -3.61
C ASP A 111 -7.70 -13.32 -3.76
N HIS A 112 -6.76 -13.44 -2.81
CA HIS A 112 -5.51 -12.68 -2.72
C HIS A 112 -5.68 -11.15 -2.61
N PHE A 113 -6.83 -10.70 -2.10
CA PHE A 113 -7.15 -9.28 -1.94
C PHE A 113 -6.82 -8.73 -0.56
N LEU A 114 -7.01 -9.49 0.52
CA LEU A 114 -6.81 -9.02 1.89
C LEU A 114 -5.49 -9.52 2.49
N PHE A 115 -4.86 -8.69 3.32
CA PHE A 115 -3.69 -9.07 4.11
C PHE A 115 -4.05 -10.15 5.15
N LYS A 116 -3.07 -11.00 5.47
CA LYS A 116 -3.24 -12.02 6.51
C LYS A 116 -3.32 -11.38 7.89
N GLU A 117 -4.24 -11.86 8.73
CA GLU A 117 -4.31 -11.49 10.13
C GLU A 117 -3.20 -12.21 10.92
N GLY A 118 -2.57 -11.51 11.87
CA GLY A 118 -1.67 -12.14 12.85
C GLY A 118 -0.25 -12.47 12.36
N ASP A 119 0.35 -11.61 11.53
CA ASP A 119 1.78 -11.76 11.21
C ASP A 119 2.65 -11.61 12.47
N ARG A 120 3.42 -12.66 12.79
CA ARG A 120 4.25 -12.74 14.01
C ARG A 120 5.29 -11.62 14.11
N PHE A 121 5.81 -11.14 12.98
CA PHE A 121 6.84 -10.09 12.94
C PHE A 121 6.19 -8.73 13.23
N LEU A 122 5.04 -8.45 12.61
CA LEU A 122 4.27 -7.22 12.88
C LEU A 122 3.75 -7.16 14.31
N GLN A 123 3.30 -8.30 14.85
CA GLN A 123 2.87 -8.41 16.25
C GLN A 123 4.03 -8.10 17.21
N SER A 124 5.20 -8.72 16.99
CA SER A 124 6.39 -8.50 17.82
C SER A 124 6.90 -7.06 17.73
N ALA A 125 6.66 -6.38 16.61
CA ALA A 125 6.96 -4.97 16.43
C ALA A 125 5.90 -4.02 17.05
N ASN A 126 4.91 -4.52 17.80
CA ASN A 126 3.77 -3.74 18.32
C ASN A 126 2.96 -3.02 17.22
N SER A 127 2.96 -3.55 16.00
CA SER A 127 2.31 -2.93 14.83
C SER A 127 0.84 -3.35 14.65
N CYS A 128 0.39 -4.39 15.36
CA CYS A 128 -0.99 -4.88 15.28
C CYS A 128 -1.86 -4.44 16.47
N ARG A 129 -1.46 -3.41 17.23
CA ARG A 129 -2.22 -2.93 18.40
C ARG A 129 -3.63 -2.48 18.00
N PHE A 130 -4.60 -2.72 18.88
CA PHE A 130 -6.02 -2.38 18.71
C PHE A 130 -6.72 -3.05 17.53
N TRP A 131 -6.21 -4.15 17.00
CA TRP A 131 -6.84 -4.87 15.88
C TRP A 131 -8.29 -5.28 16.19
N PRO A 132 -9.26 -5.17 15.25
CA PRO A 132 -9.15 -4.67 13.87
C PRO A 132 -9.48 -3.17 13.70
N THR A 133 -9.48 -2.40 14.79
CA THR A 133 -9.91 -1.00 14.80
C THR A 133 -9.11 -0.13 13.83
N GLY A 134 -9.80 0.63 12.99
CA GLY A 134 -9.21 1.52 11.99
C GLY A 134 -8.61 0.82 10.77
N ARG A 135 -8.77 -0.51 10.65
CA ARG A 135 -8.26 -1.29 9.51
C ARG A 135 -9.38 -1.53 8.52
N GLY A 136 -9.03 -1.50 7.24
CA GLY A 136 -9.98 -1.74 6.18
C GLY A 136 -9.32 -2.01 4.85
N ILE A 137 -10.14 -2.42 3.90
CA ILE A 137 -9.75 -2.58 2.51
C ILE A 137 -10.72 -1.79 1.63
N TYR A 138 -10.17 -1.05 0.69
CA TYR A 138 -10.90 -0.50 -0.43
C TYR A 138 -10.64 -1.34 -1.67
N PHE A 139 -11.64 -1.50 -2.53
CA PHE A 139 -11.41 -1.96 -3.90
C PHE A 139 -12.42 -1.34 -4.86
N ASN A 140 -11.97 -1.11 -6.10
CA ASN A 140 -12.82 -0.66 -7.19
C ASN A 140 -13.82 -1.76 -7.61
N ASN A 141 -14.83 -1.37 -8.39
CA ASN A 141 -15.90 -2.30 -8.84
C ASN A 141 -15.36 -3.54 -9.58
N SER A 142 -14.26 -3.37 -10.32
CA SER A 142 -13.60 -4.44 -11.08
C SER A 142 -12.64 -5.30 -10.25
N LYS A 143 -12.41 -4.95 -8.97
CA LYS A 143 -11.39 -5.57 -8.08
C LYS A 143 -9.97 -5.60 -8.68
N THR A 144 -9.64 -4.59 -9.46
CA THR A 144 -8.34 -4.43 -10.14
C THR A 144 -7.48 -3.33 -9.51
N PHE A 145 -8.07 -2.50 -8.65
CA PHE A 145 -7.38 -1.53 -7.81
C PHE A 145 -7.86 -1.68 -6.37
N LEU A 146 -6.92 -1.79 -5.43
CA LEU A 146 -7.18 -2.00 -4.01
C LEU A 146 -6.32 -1.07 -3.16
N VAL A 147 -6.83 -0.70 -1.99
CA VAL A 147 -6.06 0.01 -0.97
C VAL A 147 -6.24 -0.67 0.38
N TRP A 148 -5.13 -1.12 0.97
CA TRP A 148 -5.12 -1.56 2.37
C TRP A 148 -4.89 -0.36 3.27
N VAL A 149 -5.70 -0.22 4.31
CA VAL A 149 -5.60 0.88 5.29
C VAL A 149 -5.20 0.32 6.65
N ASN A 150 -4.12 0.87 7.21
CA ASN A 150 -3.58 0.59 8.56
C ASN A 150 -3.15 -0.87 8.83
N GLU A 151 -2.60 -1.55 7.83
CA GLU A 151 -1.94 -2.84 8.05
C GLU A 151 -0.48 -2.63 8.49
N GLU A 152 0.51 -2.88 7.64
CA GLU A 152 1.93 -2.65 7.94
C GLU A 152 2.32 -1.17 7.80
N ASP A 153 1.80 -0.53 6.75
CA ASP A 153 1.86 0.91 6.51
C ASP A 153 0.48 1.54 6.71
N HIS A 154 0.43 2.88 6.75
CA HIS A 154 -0.85 3.59 6.71
C HIS A 154 -1.65 3.21 5.46
N LEU A 155 -0.98 3.13 4.30
CA LEU A 155 -1.58 2.71 3.04
C LEU A 155 -0.67 1.76 2.25
N ARG A 156 -1.26 0.70 1.69
CA ARG A 156 -0.71 -0.01 0.54
C ARG A 156 -1.67 0.14 -0.63
N LEU A 157 -1.24 0.83 -1.69
CA LEU A 157 -1.99 0.98 -2.93
C LEU A 157 -1.56 -0.11 -3.90
N ILE A 158 -2.53 -0.80 -4.48
CA ILE A 158 -2.32 -2.06 -5.19
C ILE A 158 -3.10 -2.01 -6.49
N SER A 159 -2.43 -2.32 -7.59
CA SER A 159 -3.07 -2.58 -8.88
C SER A 159 -2.75 -4.00 -9.30
N MET A 160 -3.76 -4.74 -9.78
CA MET A 160 -3.59 -6.12 -10.22
C MET A 160 -4.64 -6.55 -11.25
N GLN A 161 -4.32 -7.58 -12.02
CA GLN A 161 -5.24 -8.30 -12.90
C GLN A 161 -4.66 -9.67 -13.28
N GLN A 162 -5.49 -10.54 -13.86
CA GLN A 162 -5.02 -11.80 -14.47
C GLN A 162 -4.21 -11.52 -15.75
N GLY A 163 -3.27 -12.41 -16.07
CA GLY A 163 -2.35 -12.28 -17.21
C GLY A 163 -1.13 -11.40 -16.94
N GLY A 164 -0.36 -11.15 -18.01
CA GLY A 164 0.98 -10.54 -17.97
C GLY A 164 1.06 -9.04 -18.33
N HIS A 165 -0.08 -8.35 -18.52
CA HIS A 165 -0.07 -6.98 -19.05
C HIS A 165 0.37 -5.94 -18.02
N LEU A 166 1.68 -5.83 -17.81
CA LEU A 166 2.29 -4.93 -16.82
C LEU A 166 1.96 -3.46 -17.08
N GLY A 167 1.93 -3.01 -18.34
CA GLY A 167 1.62 -1.62 -18.69
C GLY A 167 0.27 -1.13 -18.15
N GLU A 168 -0.81 -1.91 -18.32
CA GLU A 168 -2.13 -1.59 -17.78
C GLU A 168 -2.13 -1.55 -16.24
N VAL A 169 -1.53 -2.56 -15.60
CA VAL A 169 -1.44 -2.64 -14.14
C VAL A 169 -0.69 -1.44 -13.58
N TYR A 170 0.46 -1.10 -14.17
CA TYR A 170 1.30 0.00 -13.72
C TYR A 170 0.63 1.37 -13.97
N LYS A 171 0.07 1.59 -15.16
CA LYS A 171 -0.67 2.81 -15.50
C LYS A 171 -1.81 3.08 -14.52
N ARG A 172 -2.63 2.06 -14.20
CA ARG A 172 -3.72 2.20 -13.22
C ARG A 172 -3.18 2.60 -11.84
N LEU A 173 -2.07 2.02 -11.40
CA LEU A 173 -1.45 2.36 -10.13
C LEU A 173 -0.95 3.82 -10.12
N VAL A 174 -0.25 4.25 -11.17
CA VAL A 174 0.26 5.61 -11.30
C VAL A 174 -0.87 6.63 -11.24
N LEU A 175 -1.96 6.40 -11.99
CA LEU A 175 -3.15 7.24 -11.96
C LEU A 175 -3.76 7.31 -10.55
N ALA A 176 -3.94 6.16 -9.90
CA ALA A 176 -4.53 6.11 -8.57
C ALA A 176 -3.70 6.81 -7.51
N VAL A 177 -2.37 6.60 -7.51
CA VAL A 177 -1.44 7.30 -6.61
C VAL A 177 -1.50 8.80 -6.86
N SER A 178 -1.46 9.24 -8.12
CA SER A 178 -1.51 10.66 -8.47
C SER A 178 -2.82 11.34 -8.03
N GLU A 179 -3.96 10.67 -8.17
CA GLU A 179 -5.26 11.22 -7.73
C GLU A 179 -5.37 11.30 -6.20
N ILE A 180 -4.84 10.32 -5.48
CA ILE A 180 -4.86 10.32 -4.02
C ILE A 180 -3.88 11.37 -3.47
N GLU A 181 -2.70 11.53 -4.06
CA GLU A 181 -1.68 12.51 -3.65
C GLU A 181 -2.18 13.96 -3.78
N LYS A 182 -3.13 14.25 -4.69
CA LYS A 182 -3.81 15.56 -4.75
C LYS A 182 -4.68 15.86 -3.53
N LYS A 183 -5.18 14.81 -2.86
CA LYS A 183 -6.18 14.89 -1.78
C LYS A 183 -5.56 14.71 -0.39
N VAL A 184 -4.33 14.19 -0.30
CA VAL A 184 -3.64 14.00 0.97
C VAL A 184 -2.13 14.10 0.84
N LYS A 185 -1.49 14.70 1.85
CA LYS A 185 -0.03 14.76 1.94
C LYS A 185 0.55 13.47 2.51
N PHE A 186 1.53 12.93 1.80
CA PHE A 186 2.35 11.83 2.27
C PHE A 186 3.70 12.33 2.78
N SER A 187 4.24 11.62 3.76
CA SER A 187 5.61 11.84 4.22
C SER A 187 6.60 11.47 3.13
N HIS A 188 7.53 12.38 2.86
CA HIS A 188 8.67 12.19 1.97
C HIS A 188 9.94 12.62 2.70
N SER A 189 11.04 11.90 2.50
CA SER A 189 12.35 12.29 3.01
C SER A 189 13.27 12.64 1.86
N ASP A 190 14.07 13.70 2.00
CA ASP A 190 15.06 14.04 0.97
C ASP A 190 16.14 12.95 0.79
N ARG A 191 16.28 12.04 1.76
CA ARG A 191 17.23 10.93 1.72
C ARG A 191 16.58 9.60 1.36
N PHE A 192 15.48 9.24 2.03
CA PHE A 192 14.84 7.92 1.92
C PHE A 192 13.54 7.98 1.11
#